data_AF-A0A0E3M935-F1
#
_entry.id   AF-A0A0E3M935-F1
#
_cell.length_a   1.000
_cell.length_b   1.000
_cell.length_c   1.000
_cell.angle_alpha   90.00
_cell.angle_beta   90.00
_cell.angle_gamma   90.00
#
_symmetry.space_group_name_H-M   'P 1'
#
loop_
_entity.id
_entity.type
_entity.pdbx_description
1 polymer ?
#
loop_
_entity_poly.entity_id
_entity_poly.type
_entity_poly.pdbx_seq_one_letter_code
_entity_poly.pdbx_strand_id
1 'polypeptide(L)' 'MKNIQECEYLLTEIDNMRKHMYVIIERGVSLTDDEMLEISQRLDSLLNDYNKLIYNKNVQVA' A
#
# COMPACT_ATOMS: atom_id res chain seq x y z
N MET A 1 19.29 -4.71 8.92
CA MET A 1 19.09 -3.42 8.21
C MET A 1 18.24 -3.55 6.94
N LYS A 2 18.33 -4.65 6.16
CA LYS A 2 17.50 -4.88 4.95
C LYS A 2 15.98 -4.70 5.14
N ASN A 3 15.41 -5.31 6.18
CA ASN A 3 13.95 -5.24 6.44
C ASN A 3 13.44 -3.85 6.83
N ILE A 4 14.30 -2.91 7.26
CA ILE A 4 13.87 -1.54 7.61
C ILE A 4 13.70 -0.72 6.34
N GLN A 5 14.68 -0.78 5.43
CA GLN A 5 14.62 -0.10 4.14
C GLN A 5 13.45 -0.61 3.29
N GLU A 6 13.18 -1.92 3.33
CA GLU A 6 12.04 -2.52 2.62
C GLU A 6 10.69 -2.07 3.21
N CYS A 7 10.59 -1.94 4.54
CA CYS A 7 9.41 -1.36 5.18
C CYS A 7 9.21 0.13 4.81
N GLU A 8 10.27 0.94 4.84
CA GLU A 8 10.22 2.37 4.47
C GLU A 8 9.82 2.56 3.01
N TYR A 9 10.31 1.70 2.12
CA TYR A 9 9.91 1.67 0.72
C TYR A 9 8.41 1.38 0.57
N LEU A 10 7.90 0.32 1.20
CA LEU A 10 6.49 -0.04 1.11
C LEU A 10 5.58 1.04 1.70
N LEU A 11 5.97 1.66 2.81
CA LEU A 11 5.21 2.77 3.39
C LEU A 11 5.14 3.98 2.45
N THR A 12 6.25 4.27 1.74
CA THR A 12 6.29 5.33 0.74
C THR A 12 5.34 5.03 -0.42
N GLU A 13 5.36 3.80 -0.92
CA GLU A 13 4.48 3.38 -2.02
C GLU A 13 3.00 3.38 -1.61
N ILE A 14 2.68 2.95 -0.39
CA ILE A 14 1.33 3.03 0.19
C ILE A 14 0.85 4.49 0.24
N ASP A 15 1.70 5.42 0.69
CA ASP A 15 1.34 6.84 0.76
C ASP A 15 1.14 7.46 -0.64
N ASN A 16 1.99 7.09 -1.61
CA ASN A 16 1.84 7.48 -3.01
C ASN A 16 0.50 7.01 -3.59
N MET A 17 0.12 5.75 -3.36
CA MET A 17 -1.15 5.20 -3.83
C MET A 17 -2.35 5.87 -3.17
N ARG A 18 -2.28 6.16 -1.86
CA ARG A 18 -3.33 6.92 -1.17
C ARG A 18 -3.53 8.31 -1.76
N LYS A 19 -2.43 9.04 -2.02
CA LYS A 19 -2.49 10.35 -2.70
C LYS A 19 -3.13 10.26 -4.08
N HIS A 20 -2.81 9.21 -4.82
CA HIS A 20 -3.39 8.99 -6.15
C HIS A 20 -4.90 8.72 -6.09
N MET A 21 -5.37 7.93 -5.12
CA MET A 21 -6.81 7.75 -4.86
C MET A 21 -7.50 9.08 -4.54
N TYR A 22 -6.90 9.92 -3.69
CA TYR A 22 -7.50 11.22 -3.36
C TYR A 22 -7.66 12.11 -4.60
N VAL A 23 -6.67 12.14 -5.50
CA VAL A 23 -6.76 12.89 -6.76
C VAL A 23 -7.90 12.39 -7.64
N ILE A 24 -8.13 11.08 -7.71
CA ILE A 24 -9.22 10.50 -8.51
C ILE A 24 -10.58 10.83 -7.91
N ILE A 25 -10.70 10.74 -6.59
CA ILE A 25 -11.91 11.12 -5.85
C ILE A 25 -12.22 12.60 -6.06
N GLU A 26 -11.21 13.48 -5.98
CA GLU A 26 -11.37 14.92 -6.20
C GLU A 26 -11.78 15.27 -7.63
N ARG A 27 -11.38 14.47 -8.62
CA ARG A 27 -11.80 14.62 -10.02
C ARG A 27 -13.27 14.24 -10.25
N GLY A 28 -13.96 13.70 -9.24
CA GLY A 28 -15.36 13.26 -9.36
C GLY A 28 -15.54 12.03 -10.24
N VAL A 29 -14.45 11.27 -10.44
CA VAL A 29 -14.44 9.99 -11.17
C VAL A 29 -15.21 8.96 -10.33
N SER A 30 -15.92 8.04 -10.98
CA SER A 30 -16.69 7.03 -10.26
C SER A 30 -15.73 6.12 -9.49
N LEU A 31 -16.10 5.75 -8.27
CA LEU A 31 -15.34 4.77 -7.48
C LEU A 31 -15.34 3.36 -8.12
N THR A 32 -16.16 3.16 -9.14
CA THR A 32 -16.26 1.92 -9.92
C THR A 32 -15.46 1.98 -11.23
N ASP A 33 -14.78 3.08 -11.51
CA ASP A 33 -13.95 3.18 -12.72
C ASP A 33 -12.72 2.27 -12.60
N ASP A 34 -12.29 1.73 -13.75
CA ASP A 34 -11.21 0.73 -13.83
C ASP A 34 -9.91 1.22 -13.18
N GLU A 35 -9.63 2.52 -13.28
CA GLU A 35 -8.48 3.17 -12.63
C GLU A 35 -8.55 3.07 -11.10
N MET A 36 -9.74 3.32 -10.52
CA MET A 36 -9.97 3.21 -9.08
C MET A 36 -9.85 1.75 -8.60
N LEU A 37 -10.36 0.82 -9.40
CA LEU A 37 -10.25 -0.61 -9.14
C LEU A 37 -8.77 -1.05 -9.12
N GLU A 38 -8.00 -0.67 -10.13
CA GLU A 38 -6.57 -1.01 -10.23
C GLU A 38 -5.79 -0.51 -9.02
N ILE A 39 -6.03 0.74 -8.61
CA ILE A 39 -5.34 1.34 -7.47
C ILE A 39 -5.72 0.63 -6.17
N SER A 40 -7.00 0.27 -5.99
CA SER A 40 -7.44 -0.46 -4.81
C SER A 40 -6.74 -1.82 -4.67
N GLN A 41 -6.64 -2.57 -5.77
CA GLN A 41 -5.97 -3.88 -5.79
C GLN A 41 -4.47 -3.77 -5.52
N ARG A 42 -3.84 -2.73 -6.06
CA ARG A 42 -2.41 -2.47 -5.85
C ARG A 42 -2.12 -2.03 -4.42
N LEU A 43 -2.97 -1.20 -3.83
CA LEU A 43 -2.87 -0.80 -2.43
C LEU A 43 -3.03 -2.00 -1.50
N ASP A 44 -4.01 -2.87 -1.76
CA ASP A 44 -4.20 -4.10 -0.99
C ASP A 44 -2.97 -5.02 -1.04
N SER A 45 -2.34 -5.16 -2.21
CA SER A 45 -1.11 -5.94 -2.36
C SER A 45 0.04 -5.34 -1.53
N LEU A 46 0.25 -4.03 -1.61
CA LEU A 46 1.30 -3.34 -0.84
C LEU A 46 1.07 -3.46 0.68
N LEU A 47 -0.18 -3.31 1.14
CA LEU A 47 -0.55 -3.48 2.54
C LEU A 47 -0.29 -4.91 3.02
N ASN A 48 -0.62 -5.90 2.19
CA ASN A 48 -0.36 -7.30 2.51
C ASN A 48 1.14 -7.60 2.62
N ASP A 49 1.97 -7.06 1.73
CA ASP A 49 3.42 -7.27 1.78
C ASP A 49 4.06 -6.54 2.97
N TYR A 50 3.59 -5.33 3.27
CA TYR A 50 3.97 -4.62 4.50
C TYR A 50 3.59 -5.43 5.74
N ASN A 51 2.35 -5.95 5.79
CA ASN A 51 1.86 -6.77 6.89
C ASN A 51 2.72 -8.03 7.07
N LYS A 52 3.08 -8.75 5.99
CA LYS A 52 3.96 -9.92 6.07
C LYS A 52 5.33 -9.55 6.65
N LEU A 53 5.91 -8.42 6.26
CA LEU A 53 7.22 -7.98 6.74
C LEU A 53 7.21 -7.64 8.23
N ILE A 54 6.16 -6.97 8.72
CA ILE A 54 6.04 -6.65 10.14
C ILE A 54 5.67 -7.89 10.98
N TYR A 55 4.86 -8.81 10.44
CA TYR A 55 4.47 -10.03 11.16
C TYR A 55 5.62 -11.03 11.24
N ASN A 56 6.39 -11.21 10.16
CA ASN A 56 7.61 -12.03 10.17
C ASN A 56 8.69 -11.48 11.11
N LYS A 57 8.69 -10.17 11.39
CA LYS A 57 9.54 -9.54 12.42
C LYS A 57 9.16 -9.96 13.85
N ASN A 58 7.89 -10.22 14.11
CA ASN A 58 7.38 -10.55 15.45
C ASN A 58 7.49 -12.06 15.78
N VAL A 59 7.62 -12.93 14.77
CA VAL A 59 7.74 -14.39 14.99
C VAL A 59 9.17 -14.82 15.34
N GLN A 60 10.19 -14.04 15.02
CA GLN A 60 11.60 -14.37 15.32
C GLN A 60 12.03 -14.05 16.78
N VAL A 61 11.11 -13.61 17.63
CA VAL A 61 11.40 -13.21 19.03
C VAL A 61 10.64 -14.07 20.05
N ALA A 62 10.04 -15.19 19.64
CA ALA A 62 9.38 -16.15 20.53
C ALA A 62 10.22 -17.42 20.69
#